data_AF-A0A8T3SCY8-F1
#
_entry.id   AF-A0A8T3SCY8-F1
#
_cell.length_a   1.000
_cell.length_b   1.000
_cell.length_c   1.000
_cell.angle_alpha   90.00
_cell.angle_beta   90.00
_cell.angle_gamma   90.00
#
_symmetry.space_group_name_H-M   'P 1'
#
loop_
_entity.id
_entity.type
_entity.pdbx_description
1 polymer ?
#
loop_
_entity_poly.entity_id
_entity_poly.type
_entity_poly.pdbx_seq_one_letter_code
_entity_poly.pdbx_strand_id
1 'polypeptide(L)'
;HAPWLLVEADVVRGRTITSWPSLQTDIRNAGGTWVDEEVHTDRGLVTSRKPDDLPAFCDKLVEEFAEGSHPKQAEAVQAGTTR
;
A
#
# COMPACT_ATOMS: atom_id res chain seq x y z
N HIS A 1 3.76 -8.63 -6.56
CA HIS A 1 4.70 -9.15 -5.53
C HIS A 1 5.39 -8.07 -4.71
N ALA A 2 5.56 -6.84 -5.21
CA ALA A 2 6.19 -5.74 -4.45
C ALA A 2 5.68 -5.52 -3.01
N PRO A 3 4.39 -5.72 -2.66
CA PRO A 3 3.92 -5.53 -1.28
C PRO A 3 4.60 -6.41 -0.23
N TRP A 4 5.28 -7.49 -0.62
CA TRP A 4 6.06 -8.30 0.31
C TRP A 4 7.20 -7.49 0.96
N LEU A 5 7.86 -6.60 0.20
CA LEU A 5 8.88 -5.70 0.75
C LEU A 5 8.31 -4.82 1.87
N LEU A 6 7.07 -4.36 1.72
CA LEU A 6 6.40 -3.53 2.71
C LEU A 6 6.00 -4.33 3.96
N VAL A 7 5.63 -5.60 3.77
CA VAL A 7 5.39 -6.55 4.87
C VAL A 7 6.69 -6.78 5.66
N GLU A 8 7.79 -7.09 4.99
CA GLU A 8 9.09 -7.35 5.65
C GLU A 8 9.66 -6.11 6.36
N ALA A 9 9.36 -4.91 5.84
CA ALA A 9 9.73 -3.65 6.47
C ALA A 9 8.83 -3.26 7.66
N ASP A 10 7.78 -4.03 7.98
CA ASP A 10 6.76 -3.76 9.00
C ASP A 10 6.06 -2.39 8.82
N VAL A 11 5.84 -1.95 7.57
CA VAL A 11 5.21 -0.64 7.25
C VAL A 11 3.76 -0.75 6.79
N VAL A 12 3.17 -1.94 6.81
CA VAL A 12 1.78 -2.20 6.37
C VAL A 12 0.75 -2.20 7.50
N ARG A 13 1.20 -2.17 8.76
CA ARG A 13 0.32 -2.20 9.94
C ARG A 13 -0.64 -1.01 9.95
N GLY A 14 -1.93 -1.29 10.10
CA GLY A 14 -2.98 -0.27 10.14
C GLY A 14 -3.23 0.45 8.81
N ARG A 15 -2.67 -0.06 7.71
CA ARG A 15 -2.94 0.44 6.36
C ARG A 15 -3.95 -0.43 5.64
N THR A 16 -4.66 0.16 4.69
CA THR A 16 -5.42 -0.60 3.68
C THR A 16 -4.63 -0.59 2.38
N ILE A 17 -4.41 -1.76 1.78
CA ILE A 17 -3.69 -1.90 0.51
C ILE A 17 -4.31 -3.01 -0.34
N THR A 18 -3.96 -3.02 -1.62
CA THR A 18 -4.22 -4.16 -2.51
C THR A 18 -2.91 -4.79 -2.98
N SER A 19 -2.98 -5.97 -3.58
CA SER A 19 -1.81 -6.70 -4.11
C SER A 19 -2.25 -7.80 -5.05
N TRP A 20 -1.27 -8.50 -5.64
CA TRP A 20 -1.56 -9.82 -6.21
C TRP A 20 -2.23 -10.72 -5.15
N PRO A 21 -3.30 -11.47 -5.49
CA PRO A 21 -4.15 -12.14 -4.49
C PRO A 21 -3.43 -13.09 -3.53
N SER A 22 -2.34 -13.73 -3.96
CA SER A 22 -1.61 -14.68 -3.10
C SER A 22 -0.96 -14.05 -1.87
N LEU A 23 -0.75 -12.72 -1.86
CA LEU A 23 -0.14 -11.98 -0.74
C LEU A 23 -1.16 -11.52 0.31
N GLN A 24 -2.46 -11.78 0.06
CA GLN A 24 -3.55 -11.34 0.93
C GLN A 24 -3.36 -11.81 2.39
N THR A 25 -2.94 -13.06 2.59
CA THR A 25 -2.70 -13.63 3.92
C THR A 25 -1.54 -12.95 4.62
N ASP A 26 -0.43 -12.71 3.91
CA ASP A 26 0.77 -12.08 4.48
C ASP A 26 0.48 -10.64 4.93
N ILE A 27 -0.28 -9.90 4.13
CA ILE A 27 -0.68 -8.52 4.44
C ILE A 27 -1.56 -8.47 5.69
N ARG A 28 -2.54 -9.39 5.81
CA ARG A 28 -3.38 -9.47 7.01
C ARG A 28 -2.60 -9.87 8.25
N ASN A 29 -1.68 -10.84 8.11
CA ASN A 29 -0.83 -11.30 9.21
C ASN A 29 0.10 -10.18 9.71
N ALA A 30 0.55 -9.31 8.81
CA ALA A 30 1.35 -8.12 9.14
C ALA A 30 0.52 -6.97 9.74
N GLY A 31 -0.80 -7.13 9.89
CA GLY A 31 -1.70 -6.14 10.48
C GLY A 31 -2.23 -5.09 9.50
N GLY A 32 -2.12 -5.33 8.19
CA GLY A 32 -2.77 -4.53 7.15
C GLY A 32 -4.16 -5.05 6.79
N THR A 33 -4.97 -4.21 6.17
CA THR A 33 -6.24 -4.58 5.55
C THR A 33 -6.02 -4.79 4.06
N TRP A 34 -6.34 -5.98 3.56
CA TRP A 34 -6.27 -6.28 2.13
C TRP A 34 -7.64 -6.12 1.47
N VAL A 35 -7.69 -5.39 0.35
CA VAL A 35 -8.89 -5.21 -0.49
C VAL A 35 -8.65 -5.67 -1.94
N ASP A 36 -9.72 -6.15 -2.58
CA ASP A 36 -9.70 -6.53 -4.01
C ASP A 36 -10.13 -5.34 -4.89
N GLU A 37 -9.21 -4.40 -5.10
CA GLU A 37 -9.43 -3.19 -5.89
C GLU A 37 -8.35 -3.10 -6.97
N GLU A 38 -8.69 -2.56 -8.15
CA GLU A 38 -7.71 -2.40 -9.23
C GLU A 38 -6.55 -1.49 -8.83
N VAL A 39 -6.85 -0.42 -8.10
CA VAL A 39 -5.89 0.49 -7.48
C VAL A 39 -6.43 0.92 -6.13
N HIS A 40 -5.59 0.89 -5.10
CA HIS A 40 -5.91 1.42 -3.78
C HIS A 40 -4.81 2.36 -3.33
N THR A 41 -5.19 3.50 -2.77
CA THR A 41 -4.26 4.50 -2.23
C THR A 41 -4.58 4.80 -0.77
N ASP A 42 -3.59 4.59 0.10
CA ASP A 42 -3.68 4.93 1.53
C ASP A 42 -2.52 5.84 1.94
N ARG A 43 -2.84 7.10 2.24
CA ARG A 43 -1.89 8.15 2.66
C ARG A 43 -0.72 8.32 1.68
N GLY A 44 -0.96 8.24 0.37
CA GLY A 44 0.08 8.36 -0.65
C GLY A 44 0.82 7.06 -0.98
N LEU A 45 0.43 5.92 -0.39
CA LEU A 45 0.90 4.60 -0.82
C LEU A 45 -0.06 4.04 -1.88
N VAL A 46 0.33 4.12 -3.15
CA VAL A 46 -0.44 3.55 -4.27
C VAL A 46 -0.07 2.06 -4.45
N THR A 47 -1.08 1.20 -4.49
CA THR A 47 -0.93 -0.24 -4.70
C THR A 47 -1.93 -0.77 -5.72
N SER A 48 -1.60 -1.86 -6.41
CA SER A 48 -2.42 -2.48 -7.46
C SER A 48 -2.16 -3.99 -7.54
N ARG A 49 -3.03 -4.75 -8.23
CA ARG A 49 -3.01 -6.22 -8.17
C ARG A 49 -2.15 -6.83 -9.27
N LYS A 50 -2.33 -6.41 -10.52
CA LYS A 50 -1.86 -7.13 -11.72
C LYS A 50 -1.61 -6.23 -12.94
N PRO A 51 -0.94 -6.71 -14.01
CA PRO A 51 -0.67 -5.91 -15.20
C PRO A 51 -1.91 -5.27 -15.86
N ASP A 52 -3.07 -5.92 -15.80
CA ASP A 52 -4.33 -5.36 -16.34
C ASP A 52 -4.73 -4.04 -15.66
N ASP A 53 -4.29 -3.84 -14.41
CA ASP A 53 -4.62 -2.66 -13.61
C ASP A 53 -3.61 -1.50 -13.86
N LEU A 54 -2.60 -1.69 -14.74
CA LEU A 54 -1.56 -0.69 -15.02
C LEU A 54 -2.11 0.69 -15.44
N PRO A 55 -3.16 0.81 -16.28
CA PRO A 55 -3.71 2.12 -16.62
C PRO A 55 -4.17 2.89 -15.37
N ALA A 56 -4.99 2.26 -14.52
CA ALA A 56 -5.47 2.88 -13.28
C ALA A 56 -4.34 3.18 -12.29
N PHE A 57 -3.36 2.27 -12.19
CA PHE A 57 -2.18 2.47 -11.34
C PHE A 57 -1.34 3.66 -11.79
N CYS A 58 -1.03 3.76 -13.09
CA CYS A 58 -0.22 4.86 -13.63
C CYS A 58 -0.92 6.21 -13.49
N ASP A 59 -2.23 6.27 -13.79
CA ASP A 59 -3.02 7.50 -13.64
C ASP A 59 -3.01 7.98 -12.20
N LYS A 60 -3.28 7.07 -11.24
CA LYS A 60 -3.26 7.41 -9.82
C LYS A 60 -1.87 7.80 -9.33
N LEU A 61 -0.82 7.15 -9.82
CA LEU A 61 0.56 7.50 -9.47
C LEU A 61 0.93 8.93 -9.90
N VAL A 62 0.52 9.34 -11.10
CA VAL A 62 0.75 10.72 -11.60
C VAL A 62 -0.03 11.74 -10.76
N GLU A 63 -1.29 11.42 -10.41
CA GLU A 63 -2.12 12.24 -9.53
C GLU A 63 -1.44 12.47 -8.16
N GLU A 64 -1.03 11.41 -7.46
CA GLU A 64 -0.42 11.53 -6.13
C GLU A 64 0.91 12.31 -6.18
N PHE A 65 1.71 12.14 -7.24
CA PHE A 65 2.92 12.95 -7.40
C PHE A 65 2.62 14.43 -7.64
N ALA A 66 1.52 14.77 -8.31
CA ALA A 66 1.09 16.14 -8.50
C ALA A 66 0.50 16.76 -7.22
N GLU A 67 -0.17 15.96 -6.38
CA GLU A 67 -0.68 16.40 -5.08
C GLU A 67 0.45 16.73 -4.09
N GLY A 68 1.56 15.99 -4.14
CA GLY A 68 2.77 16.25 -3.38
C GLY A 68 2.86 15.47 -2.07
N SER A 69 3.39 16.10 -1.02
CA SER A 69 3.74 15.36 0.21
C SER A 69 2.51 15.07 1.07
N HIS A 70 2.34 13.82 1.49
CA HIS A 70 1.26 13.40 2.40
C HIS A 70 1.78 13.32 3.85
N PRO A 71 1.42 14.26 4.76
CA PRO A 71 1.97 14.28 6.13
C PRO A 71 1.68 13.00 6.92
N LYS A 72 0.50 12.42 6.70
CA LYS A 72 0.05 11.18 7.33
C LYS A 72 0.82 9.93 6.88
N GLN A 73 1.65 10.04 5.82
CA GLN A 73 2.48 8.94 5.34
C GLN A 73 3.62 8.63 6.32
N ALA A 74 4.22 9.68 6.90
CA ALA A 74 5.35 9.56 7.83
C ALA A 74 4.92 8.97 9.19
N GLU A 75 3.71 9.30 9.65
CA GLU A 75 3.15 8.81 10.91
C GLU A 75 2.96 7.29 10.91
N ALA A 76 2.59 6.72 9.77
CA ALA A 76 2.34 5.29 9.63
C ALA A 76 3.61 4.41 9.65
N VAL A 77 4.80 4.99 9.50
CA VAL A 77 6.09 4.28 9.68
C VAL A 77 6.52 4.30 11.16
N GLN A 78 6.15 5.34 11.92
CA GLN A 78 6.59 5.54 13.31
C GLN A 78 5.84 4.67 14.32
N ALA A 79 4.61 4.25 14.01
CA ALA A 79 3.79 3.41 14.90
C ALA A 79 4.40 2.01 15.19
N GLY A 80 5.34 1.52 14.37
CA GLY A 80 6.07 0.26 14.60
C GLY A 80 7.37 0.40 15.42
N THR A 81 7.84 1.62 15.69
CA THR A 81 9.15 1.87 16.33
C THR A 81 9.09 1.91 17.85
N THR A 82 7.90 1.90 18.46
CA THR A 82 7.76 1.91 19.92
C THR A 82 7.92 0.48 20.46
N ARG A 83 9.15 0.09 20.77
CA ARG A 83 9.47 -0.97 21.74
C ARG A 83 9.94 -0.33 23.04
#